data_AF-A0A4P2VHN8-F1
#
_entry.id   AF-A0A4P2VHN8-F1
#
_cell.length_a   1.000
_cell.length_b   1.000
_cell.length_c   1.000
_cell.angle_alpha   90.00
_cell.angle_beta   90.00
_cell.angle_gamma   90.00
#
_symmetry.space_group_name_H-M   'P 1'
#
loop_
_entity.id
_entity.type
_entity.pdbx_description
1 polymer ?
#
loop_
_entity_poly.entity_id
_entity_poly.type
_entity_poly.pdbx_seq_one_letter_code
_entity_poly.pdbx_strand_id
1 'polypeptide(L)'
;MVSNFKTIKIPLTVKIATSLIFIIYFVIGIYTFFDIKSIRLAMELEAKTNTQSAFTSAVPIIENGIWGLDKTLVETALKQILKNPIVDSVVVLDENENVFSYFDREYDGKNSTLYKYFSKKEMQALNNKNANKIFEKRLIKEEKVIIATALYSKENHIRKISVFKIGYFVMTYSTKNISEAINKTINKSIFLSFILGAVILITSFLYIRQLIILPLTDLEKSSLKIAKNEFIQTKRRNSILGEDEIDSLINNFNHMVVQIIKFIDEQKEQQRMTNELEMARIVQESLIPNAMNLRVGYFELSSFFKAASECGGDWWHFYPLAHNKILIMLGDVTGHGTPSGMLTAAVKGYCDSIYAKNEINPAKILEELDIVVRLSGDKDHYMTMFAAIIDPHAEIIIFANAAHNFPFLINKDIENNNIKVNSLVINGKRLGYINDSQKDNIFEISSHKFSAGDSLFIYSDGIVEAKNKNKQQYSDRRLRKTLASQEFKKTSDLIDTVVNDLSIFTENEEFDDDVTFVCCKLCVDEDKTYTHEMLKYFEKSKLIYPNPNKNLKIVS
;
A
#
# COMPACT_ATOMS: atom_id res chain seq x y z
N MET A 1 40.39 3.40 -6.73
CA MET A 1 39.17 3.19 -7.54
C MET A 1 38.33 2.08 -6.92
N VAL A 2 37.73 2.42 -5.78
CA VAL A 2 36.84 1.55 -4.99
C VAL A 2 35.44 2.13 -5.21
N SER A 3 34.73 1.71 -6.26
CA SER A 3 33.33 2.15 -6.44
C SER A 3 32.51 1.38 -7.49
N ASN A 4 32.74 0.08 -7.73
CA ASN A 4 31.90 -0.67 -8.70
C ASN A 4 31.40 -2.06 -8.27
N PHE A 5 31.53 -2.45 -7.00
CA PHE A 5 30.79 -3.61 -6.48
C PHE A 5 29.40 -3.21 -5.97
N LYS A 6 28.57 -2.65 -6.86
CA LYS A 6 27.13 -2.51 -6.60
C LYS A 6 26.48 -3.89 -6.73
N THR A 7 26.23 -4.50 -5.57
CA THR A 7 25.14 -5.45 -5.30
C THR A 7 24.98 -6.59 -6.30
N ILE A 8 25.86 -7.58 -6.23
CA ILE A 8 25.50 -8.93 -6.68
C ILE A 8 24.35 -9.38 -5.77
N LYS A 9 23.11 -9.33 -6.28
CA LYS A 9 21.94 -9.89 -5.59
C LYS A 9 22.11 -11.41 -5.62
N ILE A 10 22.84 -11.93 -4.64
CA ILE A 10 22.93 -13.37 -4.39
C ILE A 10 21.49 -13.83 -4.10
N PRO A 11 20.92 -14.74 -4.91
CA PRO A 11 19.55 -15.17 -4.74
C PRO A 11 19.37 -15.80 -3.36
N LEU A 12 18.17 -15.65 -2.79
CA LEU A 12 17.85 -16.09 -1.43
C LEU A 12 18.18 -17.59 -1.22
N THR A 13 18.04 -18.38 -2.29
CA THR A 13 18.46 -19.78 -2.39
C THR A 13 19.91 -20.02 -1.98
N VAL A 14 20.84 -19.22 -2.51
CA VAL A 14 22.27 -19.37 -2.27
C VAL A 14 22.61 -18.94 -0.85
N LYS A 15 21.98 -17.87 -0.34
CA LYS A 15 22.19 -17.41 1.05
C LYS A 15 21.75 -18.48 2.06
N ILE A 16 20.54 -19.01 1.90
CA ILE A 16 20.02 -20.06 2.79
C ILE A 16 20.88 -21.32 2.68
N ALA A 17 21.22 -21.76 1.48
CA ALA A 17 22.08 -22.93 1.28
C ALA A 17 23.45 -22.77 1.96
N THR A 18 24.12 -21.63 1.79
CA THR A 18 25.42 -21.38 2.43
C THR A 18 25.34 -21.36 3.95
N SER A 19 24.26 -20.82 4.53
CA SER A 19 24.05 -20.81 5.98
C SER A 19 23.79 -22.21 6.53
N LEU A 20 22.96 -23.01 5.85
CA LEU A 20 22.72 -24.41 6.20
C LEU A 20 23.99 -25.27 6.13
N ILE A 21 24.80 -25.08 5.08
CA ILE A 21 26.11 -25.72 4.93
C ILE A 21 26.96 -25.40 6.16
N PHE A 22 27.09 -24.12 6.51
CA PHE A 22 27.90 -23.72 7.64
C PHE A 22 27.43 -24.34 8.95
N ILE A 23 26.13 -24.27 9.26
CA ILE A 23 25.56 -24.80 10.50
C ILE A 23 25.73 -26.32 10.59
N ILE A 24 25.39 -27.06 9.53
CA ILE A 24 25.45 -28.53 9.54
C ILE A 24 26.90 -28.99 9.73
N TYR A 25 27.85 -28.44 8.97
CA TYR A 25 29.25 -28.83 9.11
C TYR A 25 29.86 -28.39 10.44
N PHE A 26 29.45 -27.25 10.98
CA PHE A 26 29.90 -26.79 12.30
C PHE A 26 29.42 -27.73 13.43
N VAL A 27 28.13 -28.10 13.43
CA VAL A 27 27.56 -29.01 14.43
C VAL A 27 28.19 -30.40 14.32
N ILE A 28 28.32 -30.92 13.11
CA ILE A 28 29.01 -32.19 12.83
C ILE A 28 30.46 -32.16 13.32
N GLY A 29 31.19 -31.08 13.04
CA GLY A 29 32.59 -30.91 13.45
C GLY A 29 32.75 -30.91 14.96
N ILE A 30 31.87 -30.21 15.68
CA ILE A 30 31.87 -30.19 17.15
C ILE A 30 31.56 -31.58 17.72
N TYR A 31 30.50 -32.23 17.22
CA TYR A 31 30.08 -33.54 17.70
C TYR A 31 31.18 -34.59 17.51
N THR A 32 31.75 -34.67 16.31
CA THR A 32 32.85 -35.60 16.00
C THR A 32 34.06 -35.34 16.88
N PHE A 33 34.42 -34.09 17.15
CA PHE A 33 35.53 -33.76 18.06
C PHE A 33 35.30 -34.28 19.48
N PHE A 34 34.11 -34.06 20.05
CA PHE A 34 33.79 -34.55 21.40
C PHE A 34 33.75 -36.08 21.45
N ASP A 35 33.14 -36.72 20.45
CA ASP A 35 33.02 -38.18 20.38
C ASP A 35 34.40 -38.87 20.33
N ILE A 36 35.31 -38.33 19.50
CA ILE A 36 36.71 -38.79 19.42
C ILE A 36 37.41 -38.66 20.78
N LYS A 37 37.21 -37.52 21.46
CA LYS A 37 37.82 -37.27 22.78
C LYS A 37 37.30 -38.25 23.84
N SER A 38 36.01 -38.55 23.86
CA SER A 38 35.43 -39.52 24.79
C SER A 38 35.91 -40.94 24.54
N ILE A 39 35.94 -41.38 23.27
CA ILE A 39 36.40 -42.73 22.91
C ILE A 39 37.86 -42.92 23.29
N ARG A 40 38.72 -41.94 23.00
CA ARG A 40 40.14 -42.00 23.37
C ARG A 40 40.32 -42.14 24.89
N LEU A 41 39.58 -41.35 25.67
CA LEU A 41 39.70 -41.37 27.13
C LEU A 41 39.22 -42.70 27.72
N ALA A 42 38.13 -43.27 27.17
CA ALA A 42 37.64 -44.58 27.55
C ALA A 42 38.66 -45.70 27.26
N MET A 43 39.24 -45.71 26.05
CA MET A 43 40.24 -46.70 25.66
C MET A 43 41.54 -46.61 26.49
N GLU A 44 42.03 -45.39 26.77
CA GLU A 44 43.22 -45.19 27.62
C GLU A 44 42.97 -45.68 29.06
N LEU A 45 41.76 -45.47 29.59
CA LEU A 45 41.39 -45.89 30.95
C LEU A 45 41.21 -47.41 31.04
N GLU A 46 40.58 -48.04 30.04
CA GLU A 46 40.44 -49.49 29.94
C GLU A 46 41.82 -50.16 29.81
N ALA A 47 42.70 -49.64 28.95
CA ALA A 47 44.05 -50.16 28.81
C ALA A 47 44.83 -50.08 30.13
N LYS A 48 44.75 -48.96 30.85
CA LYS A 48 45.39 -48.75 32.15
C LYS A 48 44.88 -49.71 33.22
N THR A 49 43.56 -49.84 33.35
CA THR A 49 42.95 -50.72 34.36
C THR A 49 43.33 -52.18 34.11
N ASN A 50 43.23 -52.65 32.86
CA ASN A 50 43.62 -54.02 32.50
C ASN A 50 45.11 -54.32 32.75
N THR A 51 46.02 -53.39 32.41
CA THR A 51 47.46 -53.59 32.66
C THR A 51 47.79 -53.53 34.15
N GLN A 52 47.18 -52.62 34.91
CA GLN A 52 47.40 -52.51 36.35
C GLN A 52 46.84 -53.71 37.12
N SER A 53 45.69 -54.26 36.71
CA SER A 53 45.14 -55.50 37.28
C SER A 53 46.07 -56.68 37.02
N ALA A 54 46.55 -56.85 35.78
CA ALA A 54 47.51 -57.91 35.45
C ALA A 54 48.82 -57.77 36.24
N PHE A 55 49.32 -56.54 36.41
CA PHE A 55 50.50 -56.23 37.22
C PHE A 55 50.30 -56.62 38.68
N THR A 56 49.20 -56.17 39.29
CA THR A 56 48.91 -56.39 40.72
C THR A 56 48.66 -57.86 41.04
N SER A 57 47.96 -58.60 40.16
CA SER A 57 47.72 -60.04 40.33
C SER A 57 48.99 -60.88 40.26
N ALA A 58 50.03 -60.39 39.57
CA ALA A 58 51.32 -61.10 39.48
C ALA A 58 52.22 -60.89 40.69
N VAL A 59 52.05 -59.80 41.45
CA VAL A 59 52.91 -59.45 42.60
C VAL A 59 53.04 -60.61 43.60
N PRO A 60 51.95 -61.24 44.12
CA PRO A 60 52.08 -62.31 45.11
C PRO A 60 52.76 -63.57 44.56
N ILE A 61 52.59 -63.85 43.26
CA ILE A 61 53.22 -65.00 42.59
C ILE A 61 54.72 -64.77 42.48
N ILE A 62 55.13 -63.54 42.14
CA ILE A 62 56.53 -63.13 42.05
C ILE A 62 57.17 -63.10 43.43
N GLU A 63 56.49 -62.55 44.45
CA GLU A 63 56.98 -62.54 45.84
C GLU A 63 57.29 -63.96 46.34
N ASN A 64 56.35 -64.90 46.13
CA ASN A 64 56.54 -66.30 46.51
C ASN A 64 57.66 -66.97 45.70
N GLY A 65 57.77 -66.69 44.40
CA GLY A 65 58.80 -67.26 43.55
C GLY A 65 60.21 -66.80 43.90
N ILE A 66 60.41 -65.51 44.21
CA ILE A 66 61.70 -64.99 44.65
C ILE A 66 62.08 -65.58 46.01
N TRP A 67 61.13 -65.64 46.96
CA TRP A 67 61.39 -66.20 48.30
C TRP A 67 61.77 -67.68 48.25
N GLY A 68 61.06 -68.48 47.45
CA GLY A 68 61.34 -69.90 47.26
C GLY A 68 62.53 -70.21 46.34
N LEU A 69 63.22 -69.19 45.81
CA LEU A 69 64.25 -69.31 44.77
C LEU A 69 63.77 -70.08 43.52
N ASP A 70 62.46 -70.08 43.26
CA ASP A 70 61.85 -70.74 42.11
C ASP A 70 61.79 -69.79 40.91
N LYS A 71 62.90 -69.81 40.15
CA LYS A 71 63.01 -69.02 38.93
C LYS A 71 61.94 -69.38 37.89
N THR A 72 61.51 -70.64 37.83
CA THR A 72 60.55 -71.12 36.83
C THR A 72 59.14 -70.56 37.08
N LEU A 73 58.76 -70.42 38.36
CA LEU A 73 57.50 -69.79 38.77
C LEU A 73 57.47 -68.30 38.38
N VAL A 74 58.56 -67.57 38.64
CA VAL A 74 58.69 -66.15 38.28
C VAL A 74 58.64 -65.98 36.75
N GLU A 75 59.39 -66.78 36.00
CA GLU A 75 59.40 -66.70 34.53
C GLU A 75 58.03 -67.00 33.91
N THR A 76 57.27 -67.94 34.49
CA THR A 76 55.92 -68.28 34.02
C THR A 76 54.94 -67.12 34.24
N ALA A 77 55.00 -66.46 35.41
CA ALA A 77 54.18 -65.29 35.72
C ALA A 77 54.50 -64.11 34.78
N LEU A 78 55.78 -63.84 34.51
CA LEU A 78 56.20 -62.78 33.60
C LEU A 78 55.73 -63.04 32.15
N LYS A 79 55.89 -64.28 31.67
CA LYS A 79 55.41 -64.69 30.33
C LYS A 79 53.89 -64.53 30.19
N GLN A 80 53.12 -64.77 31.25
CA GLN A 80 51.67 -64.60 31.24
C GLN A 80 51.26 -63.13 31.12
N ILE A 81 51.94 -62.21 31.80
CA ILE A 81 51.72 -60.76 31.68
C ILE A 81 52.04 -60.27 30.27
N LEU A 82 53.12 -60.80 29.68
CA LEU A 82 53.53 -60.52 28.30
C LEU A 82 52.61 -61.08 27.22
N LYS A 83 51.58 -61.85 27.56
CA LYS A 83 50.51 -62.16 26.59
C LYS A 83 49.63 -60.94 26.30
N ASN A 84 49.61 -59.92 27.16
CA ASN A 84 48.85 -58.70 26.90
C ASN A 84 49.58 -57.83 25.85
N PRO A 85 48.99 -57.58 24.67
CA PRO A 85 49.65 -56.94 23.51
C PRO A 85 50.06 -55.48 23.71
N ILE A 86 49.76 -54.89 24.87
CA ILE A 86 50.13 -53.51 25.23
C ILE A 86 51.41 -53.50 26.08
N VAL A 87 51.72 -54.59 26.78
CA VAL A 87 52.92 -54.69 27.65
C VAL A 87 54.18 -54.86 26.80
N ASP A 88 55.11 -53.92 26.91
CA ASP A 88 56.37 -53.92 26.16
C ASP A 88 57.42 -54.80 26.86
N SER A 89 57.61 -54.60 28.17
CA SER A 89 58.66 -55.31 28.92
C SER A 89 58.29 -55.47 30.39
N VAL A 90 58.89 -56.47 31.03
CA VAL A 90 58.70 -56.77 32.45
C VAL A 90 60.01 -57.22 33.09
N VAL A 91 60.37 -56.64 34.23
CA VAL A 91 61.64 -56.86 34.95
C VAL A 91 61.35 -57.14 36.43
N VAL A 92 62.05 -58.13 36.99
CA VAL A 92 62.15 -58.38 38.43
C VAL A 92 63.59 -58.15 38.86
N LEU A 93 63.78 -57.29 39.87
CA LEU A 93 65.08 -56.93 40.45
C LEU A 93 65.18 -57.49 41.87
N ASP A 94 66.37 -57.87 42.30
CA ASP A 94 66.66 -58.23 43.69
C ASP A 94 66.82 -56.97 44.59
N GLU A 95 67.10 -57.18 45.89
CA GLU A 95 67.29 -56.08 46.86
C GLU A 95 68.46 -55.15 46.50
N ASN A 96 69.48 -55.68 45.81
CA ASN A 96 70.68 -54.97 45.36
C ASN A 96 70.52 -54.37 43.96
N GLU A 97 69.31 -54.36 43.40
CA GLU A 97 68.97 -53.86 42.06
C GLU A 97 69.58 -54.69 40.91
N ASN A 98 70.03 -55.92 41.15
CA ASN A 98 70.43 -56.85 40.08
C ASN A 98 69.20 -57.49 39.46
N VAL A 99 69.28 -57.80 38.17
CA VAL A 99 68.18 -58.42 37.42
C VAL A 99 68.04 -59.89 37.82
N PHE A 100 66.89 -60.24 38.42
CA PHE A 100 66.52 -61.62 38.76
C PHE A 100 65.90 -62.35 37.56
N SER A 101 64.93 -61.69 36.89
CA SER A 101 64.31 -62.19 35.66
C SER A 101 63.79 -61.03 34.82
N TYR A 102 63.83 -61.19 33.50
CA TYR A 102 63.47 -60.15 32.55
C TYR A 102 62.91 -60.73 31.26
N PHE A 103 61.90 -60.08 30.72
CA PHE A 103 61.41 -60.34 29.37
C PHE A 103 61.04 -59.03 28.67
N ASP A 104 61.48 -58.89 27.42
CA ASP A 104 61.11 -57.82 26.50
C ASP A 104 60.33 -58.41 25.34
N ARG A 105 59.35 -57.69 24.81
CA ARG A 105 58.70 -58.07 23.57
C ARG A 105 59.55 -57.75 22.34
N GLU A 106 60.38 -56.71 22.40
CA GLU A 106 61.18 -56.26 21.24
C GLU A 106 62.60 -56.85 21.22
N TYR A 107 63.09 -57.45 22.32
CA TYR A 107 64.49 -57.94 22.43
C TYR A 107 64.63 -59.27 23.19
N ASP A 108 65.23 -60.27 22.54
CA ASP A 108 65.55 -61.56 23.14
C ASP A 108 67.00 -61.57 23.66
N GLY A 109 67.17 -61.32 24.97
CA GLY A 109 68.39 -61.71 25.70
C GLY A 109 69.52 -60.69 25.84
N LYS A 110 69.87 -60.45 27.13
CA LYS A 110 71.14 -59.89 27.68
C LYS A 110 71.51 -58.45 27.30
N ASN A 111 71.30 -57.54 28.27
CA ASN A 111 71.66 -56.10 28.35
C ASN A 111 70.56 -55.09 27.95
N SER A 112 69.38 -55.22 28.52
CA SER A 112 68.42 -54.09 28.54
C SER A 112 68.73 -53.12 29.68
N THR A 113 69.06 -51.86 29.37
CA THR A 113 69.29 -50.76 30.33
C THR A 113 68.01 -50.23 30.97
N LEU A 114 67.05 -51.11 31.30
CA LEU A 114 65.71 -50.73 31.76
C LEU A 114 65.64 -50.34 33.25
N TYR A 115 66.61 -50.77 34.05
CA TYR A 115 66.82 -50.27 35.41
C TYR A 115 67.26 -48.79 35.46
N LYS A 116 67.65 -48.17 34.32
CA LYS A 116 68.04 -46.75 34.25
C LYS A 116 66.88 -45.76 34.19
N TYR A 117 65.62 -46.21 34.05
CA TYR A 117 64.47 -45.28 34.00
C TYR A 117 64.05 -44.72 35.36
N PHE A 118 64.58 -45.28 36.46
CA PHE A 118 64.45 -44.72 37.80
C PHE A 118 65.71 -43.95 38.19
N SER A 119 65.54 -42.70 38.58
CA SER A 119 66.55 -41.99 39.36
C SER A 119 66.69 -42.64 40.73
N LYS A 120 67.88 -42.54 41.36
CA LYS A 120 68.10 -43.04 42.74
C LYS A 120 67.04 -42.51 43.74
N LYS A 121 66.49 -41.32 43.50
CA LYS A 121 65.39 -40.74 44.30
C LYS A 121 64.04 -41.47 44.12
N GLU A 122 63.72 -41.94 42.91
CA GLU A 122 62.47 -42.65 42.63
C GLU A 122 62.49 -44.07 43.20
N MET A 123 63.65 -44.75 43.16
CA MET A 123 63.84 -46.05 43.85
C MET A 123 63.73 -45.92 45.38
N GLN A 124 64.24 -44.83 45.96
CA GLN A 124 64.10 -44.55 47.39
C GLN A 124 62.65 -44.24 47.80
N ALA A 125 61.86 -43.61 46.93
CA ALA A 125 60.45 -43.30 47.19
C ALA A 125 59.56 -44.56 47.27
N LEU A 126 59.95 -45.65 46.59
CA LEU A 126 59.30 -46.97 46.66
C LEU A 126 59.54 -47.70 47.99
N ASN A 127 60.53 -47.28 48.80
CA ASN A 127 60.91 -47.94 50.05
C ASN A 127 60.08 -47.50 51.29
N ASN A 128 59.16 -46.55 51.16
CA ASN A 128 58.44 -46.00 52.30
C ASN A 128 57.33 -46.97 52.79
N LYS A 129 57.33 -47.31 54.10
CA LYS A 129 56.57 -48.39 54.77
C LYS A 129 55.04 -48.23 54.77
N ASN A 130 54.41 -48.26 53.60
CA ASN A 130 53.02 -48.68 53.43
C ASN A 130 53.00 -49.68 52.27
N ALA A 131 52.88 -50.97 52.60
CA ALA A 131 52.77 -52.04 51.62
C ALA A 131 51.61 -51.75 50.66
N ASN A 132 51.85 -51.86 49.35
CA ASN A 132 50.89 -51.71 48.23
C ASN A 132 50.86 -50.36 47.49
N LYS A 133 51.85 -49.47 47.61
CA LYS A 133 51.90 -48.30 46.72
C LYS A 133 52.51 -48.67 45.36
N ILE A 134 51.71 -48.60 44.31
CA ILE A 134 52.15 -48.72 42.91
C ILE A 134 52.65 -47.35 42.45
N PHE A 135 53.87 -47.29 41.92
CA PHE A 135 54.42 -46.09 41.30
C PHE A 135 54.18 -46.13 39.80
N GLU A 136 53.68 -45.04 39.22
CA GLU A 136 53.39 -44.90 37.80
C GLU A 136 54.08 -43.65 37.24
N LYS A 137 54.75 -43.78 36.10
CA LYS A 137 55.41 -42.68 35.39
C LYS A 137 55.09 -42.75 33.90
N ARG A 138 54.54 -41.66 33.35
CA ARG A 138 54.21 -41.53 31.93
C ARG A 138 55.35 -40.85 31.18
N LEU A 139 55.91 -41.52 30.18
CA LEU A 139 56.91 -40.99 29.26
C LEU A 139 56.21 -40.45 28.01
N ILE A 140 55.89 -39.15 28.02
CA ILE A 140 55.06 -38.49 26.99
C ILE A 140 55.68 -38.59 25.59
N LYS A 141 57.00 -38.49 25.47
CA LYS A 141 57.70 -38.52 24.16
C LYS A 141 57.71 -39.89 23.49
N GLU A 142 57.61 -40.97 24.27
CA GLU A 142 57.73 -42.35 23.78
C GLU A 142 56.39 -43.11 23.79
N GLU A 143 55.30 -42.45 24.23
CA GLU A 143 53.99 -43.08 24.44
C GLU A 143 54.06 -44.34 25.32
N LYS A 144 54.98 -44.35 26.30
CA LYS A 144 55.20 -45.45 27.25
C LYS A 144 54.78 -45.07 28.65
N VAL A 145 54.24 -46.03 29.39
CA VAL A 145 53.94 -45.92 30.81
C VAL A 145 54.73 -46.98 31.57
N ILE A 146 55.39 -46.56 32.64
CA ILE A 146 56.18 -47.43 33.51
C ILE A 146 55.43 -47.57 34.83
N ILE A 147 55.23 -48.80 35.27
CA ILE A 147 54.64 -49.16 36.57
C ILE A 147 55.67 -49.95 37.38
N ALA A 148 55.83 -49.62 38.66
CA ALA A 148 56.71 -50.34 39.57
C ALA A 148 56.16 -50.49 40.98
N THR A 149 56.56 -51.56 41.66
CA THR A 149 56.29 -51.77 43.09
C THR A 149 57.45 -52.50 43.77
N ALA A 150 57.57 -52.32 45.09
CA ALA A 150 58.52 -53.06 45.91
C ALA A 150 57.91 -54.40 46.32
N LEU A 151 58.74 -55.44 46.31
CA LEU A 151 58.36 -56.82 46.66
C LEU A 151 58.78 -57.12 48.08
N TYR A 152 57.91 -57.78 48.85
CA TYR A 152 58.15 -58.10 50.25
C TYR A 152 57.93 -59.59 50.55
N SER A 153 58.72 -60.12 51.48
CA SER A 153 58.49 -61.43 52.10
C SER A 153 58.06 -61.25 53.56
N LYS A 154 57.23 -62.17 54.05
CA LYS A 154 56.77 -62.22 55.44
C LYS A 154 57.34 -63.45 56.13
N GLU A 155 58.20 -63.25 57.12
CA GLU A 155 58.65 -64.32 57.99
C GLU A 155 57.87 -64.31 59.32
N ASN A 156 57.50 -65.49 59.77
CA ASN A 156 56.70 -65.70 60.97
C ASN A 156 57.56 -66.39 62.04
N HIS A 157 58.33 -65.60 62.79
CA HIS A 157 59.00 -66.10 64.00
C HIS A 157 58.09 -65.89 65.21
N ILE A 158 58.06 -66.88 66.11
CA ILE A 158 57.20 -66.98 67.31
C ILE A 158 56.93 -65.58 67.91
N ARG A 159 55.72 -65.05 67.64
CA ARG A 159 55.12 -63.78 68.10
C ARG A 159 55.61 -62.43 67.53
N LYS A 160 56.40 -62.36 66.44
CA LYS A 160 56.62 -61.10 65.66
C LYS A 160 56.65 -61.37 64.15
N ILE A 161 55.77 -60.70 63.40
CA ILE A 161 55.79 -60.69 61.93
C ILE A 161 56.82 -59.64 61.50
N SER A 162 57.90 -60.06 60.86
CA SER A 162 58.86 -59.17 60.20
C SER A 162 58.66 -59.23 58.68
N VAL A 163 58.46 -58.06 58.09
CA VAL A 163 58.34 -57.89 56.64
C VAL A 163 59.68 -57.42 56.11
N PHE A 164 60.32 -58.23 55.26
CA PHE A 164 61.59 -57.90 54.62
C PHE A 164 61.36 -57.60 53.15
N LYS A 165 62.07 -56.61 52.63
CA LYS A 165 62.02 -56.30 51.21
C LYS A 165 62.93 -57.28 50.47
N ILE A 166 62.43 -57.87 49.40
CA ILE A 166 63.15 -58.90 48.62
C ILE A 166 63.53 -58.44 47.21
N GLY A 167 62.93 -57.34 46.73
CA GLY A 167 63.23 -56.83 45.39
C GLY A 167 62.27 -55.78 44.89
N TYR A 168 62.27 -55.57 43.57
CA TYR A 168 61.34 -54.70 42.87
C TYR A 168 60.75 -55.40 41.64
N PHE A 169 59.52 -55.06 41.33
CA PHE A 169 58.85 -55.48 40.11
C PHE A 169 58.52 -54.27 39.25
N VAL A 170 58.94 -54.29 37.98
CA VAL A 170 58.80 -53.19 37.03
C VAL A 170 58.18 -53.69 35.75
N MET A 171 57.22 -52.96 35.21
CA MET A 171 56.56 -53.24 33.93
C MET A 171 56.47 -51.97 33.10
N THR A 172 56.69 -52.08 31.79
CA THR A 172 56.47 -51.00 30.83
C THR A 172 55.44 -51.41 29.79
N TYR A 173 54.53 -50.51 29.42
CA TYR A 173 53.55 -50.76 28.36
C TYR A 173 53.38 -49.53 27.45
N SER A 174 53.11 -49.74 26.16
CA SER A 174 52.98 -48.70 25.15
C SER A 174 51.53 -48.46 24.73
N THR A 175 51.14 -47.19 24.59
CA THR A 175 49.83 -46.81 24.02
C THR A 175 49.85 -46.61 22.50
N LYS A 176 50.96 -46.94 21.81
CA LYS A 176 51.13 -46.68 20.37
C LYS A 176 50.13 -47.41 19.47
N ASN A 177 49.85 -48.69 19.77
CA ASN A 177 48.85 -49.45 19.00
C ASN A 177 47.42 -48.88 19.17
N ILE A 178 47.16 -48.19 20.29
CA ILE A 178 45.88 -47.52 20.56
C ILE A 178 45.77 -46.24 19.71
N SER A 179 46.85 -45.46 19.58
CA SER A 179 46.84 -44.22 18.79
C SER A 179 46.63 -44.48 17.29
N GLU A 180 47.21 -45.54 16.74
CA GLU A 180 46.96 -45.96 15.34
C GLU A 180 45.52 -46.45 15.11
N ALA A 181 44.97 -47.25 16.03
CA ALA A 181 43.58 -47.70 15.97
C ALA A 181 42.59 -46.53 16.04
N ILE A 182 42.89 -45.52 16.87
CA ILE A 182 42.10 -44.29 16.97
C ILE A 182 42.13 -43.52 15.65
N ASN A 183 43.30 -43.27 15.04
CA ASN A 183 43.40 -42.53 13.78
C ASN A 183 42.62 -43.19 12.63
N LYS A 184 42.64 -44.53 12.55
CA LYS A 184 41.85 -45.28 11.57
C LYS A 184 40.34 -45.13 11.79
N THR A 185 39.90 -45.06 13.06
CA THR A 185 38.50 -44.85 13.44
C THR A 185 38.05 -43.43 13.15
N ILE A 186 38.90 -42.43 13.42
CA ILE A 186 38.68 -41.01 13.10
C ILE A 186 38.42 -40.80 11.60
N ASN A 187 39.27 -41.36 10.73
CA ASN A 187 39.09 -41.16 9.29
C ASN A 187 37.76 -41.75 8.78
N LYS A 188 37.35 -42.90 9.32
CA LYS A 188 36.06 -43.51 8.97
C LYS A 188 34.87 -42.69 9.48
N SER A 189 34.93 -42.17 10.71
CA SER A 189 33.85 -41.36 11.28
C SER A 189 33.69 -40.02 10.56
N ILE A 190 34.81 -39.36 10.20
CA ILE A 190 34.79 -38.14 9.38
C ILE A 190 34.14 -38.40 8.03
N PHE A 191 34.52 -39.48 7.34
CA PHE A 191 33.96 -39.83 6.03
C PHE A 191 32.45 -40.10 6.10
N LEU A 192 32.00 -40.90 7.08
CA LEU A 192 30.59 -41.18 7.27
C LEU A 192 29.80 -39.91 7.59
N SER A 193 30.34 -39.05 8.45
CA SER A 193 29.69 -37.80 8.82
C SER A 193 29.59 -36.82 7.65
N PHE A 194 30.57 -36.82 6.73
CA PHE A 194 30.52 -36.02 5.52
C PHE A 194 29.38 -36.46 4.60
N ILE A 195 29.21 -37.78 4.39
CA ILE A 195 28.10 -38.33 3.58
C ILE A 195 26.75 -37.96 4.20
N LEU A 196 26.60 -38.16 5.51
CA LEU A 196 25.35 -37.83 6.20
C LEU A 196 25.03 -36.33 6.11
N GLY A 197 26.04 -35.48 6.30
CA GLY A 197 25.91 -34.03 6.14
C GLY A 197 25.46 -33.63 4.73
N ALA A 198 26.02 -34.25 3.69
CA ALA A 198 25.64 -34.01 2.31
C ALA A 198 24.17 -34.40 2.03
N VAL A 199 23.71 -35.54 2.57
CA VAL A 199 22.31 -35.98 2.44
C VAL A 199 21.35 -35.00 3.11
N ILE A 200 21.64 -34.59 4.35
CA ILE A 200 20.82 -33.62 5.09
C ILE A 200 20.77 -32.28 4.35
N LEU A 201 21.89 -31.85 3.78
CA LEU A 201 21.96 -30.62 3.01
C LEU A 201 21.08 -30.65 1.76
N ILE A 202 21.17 -31.71 0.98
CA ILE A 202 20.39 -31.85 -0.26
C ILE A 202 18.90 -31.93 0.06
N THR A 203 18.50 -32.73 1.05
CA THR A 203 17.08 -32.87 1.43
C THR A 203 16.51 -31.57 1.98
N SER A 204 17.25 -30.88 2.86
CA SER A 204 16.87 -29.57 3.39
C SER A 204 16.74 -28.52 2.28
N PHE A 205 17.67 -28.48 1.33
CA PHE A 205 17.61 -27.56 0.20
C PHE A 205 16.38 -27.81 -0.69
N LEU A 206 16.09 -29.07 -1.03
CA LEU A 206 14.92 -29.43 -1.83
C LEU A 206 13.61 -29.05 -1.11
N TYR A 207 13.56 -29.28 0.20
CA TYR A 207 12.41 -28.94 1.05
C TYR A 207 12.15 -27.41 1.08
N ILE A 208 13.18 -26.62 1.37
CA ILE A 208 13.08 -25.15 1.41
C ILE A 208 12.74 -24.57 0.04
N ARG A 209 13.33 -25.12 -1.04
CA ARG A 209 13.03 -24.69 -2.41
C ARG A 209 11.54 -24.83 -2.71
N GLN A 210 10.95 -25.96 -2.34
CA GLN A 210 9.58 -26.28 -2.69
C GLN A 210 8.56 -25.54 -1.82
N LEU A 211 8.83 -25.37 -0.53
CA LEU A 211 7.91 -24.72 0.41
C LEU A 211 8.01 -23.20 0.45
N ILE A 212 9.20 -22.61 0.30
CA ILE A 212 9.39 -21.16 0.52
C ILE A 212 9.73 -20.44 -0.78
N ILE A 213 10.73 -20.91 -1.52
CA ILE A 213 11.31 -20.14 -2.63
C ILE A 213 10.37 -20.06 -3.84
N LEU A 214 9.76 -21.18 -4.24
CA LEU A 214 8.88 -21.20 -5.40
C LEU A 214 7.64 -20.30 -5.23
N PRO A 215 6.87 -20.39 -4.12
CA PRO A 215 5.74 -19.49 -3.90
C PRO A 215 6.10 -18.01 -3.91
N LEU A 216 7.23 -17.63 -3.27
CA LEU A 216 7.71 -16.25 -3.27
C LEU A 216 8.06 -15.76 -4.68
N THR A 217 8.66 -16.62 -5.51
CA THR A 217 9.00 -16.29 -6.89
C THR A 217 7.73 -16.12 -7.76
N ASP A 218 6.69 -16.91 -7.50
CA ASP A 218 5.41 -16.80 -8.21
C ASP A 218 4.65 -15.53 -7.81
N LEU A 219 4.71 -15.13 -6.54
CA LEU A 219 4.18 -13.84 -6.06
C LEU A 219 4.94 -12.65 -6.67
N GLU A 220 6.27 -12.68 -6.71
CA GLU A 220 7.08 -11.64 -7.35
C GLU A 220 6.67 -11.44 -8.83
N LYS A 221 6.55 -12.54 -9.59
CA LYS A 221 6.12 -12.49 -10.98
C LYS A 221 4.70 -11.94 -11.13
N SER A 222 3.79 -12.35 -10.26
CA SER A 222 2.39 -11.88 -10.29
C SER A 222 2.31 -10.38 -9.96
N SER A 223 3.12 -9.91 -9.00
CA SER A 223 3.25 -8.49 -8.67
C SER A 223 3.77 -7.67 -9.85
N LEU A 224 4.77 -8.17 -10.59
CA LEU A 224 5.28 -7.50 -11.79
C LEU A 224 4.25 -7.47 -12.93
N LYS A 225 3.38 -8.47 -13.03
CA LYS A 225 2.28 -8.50 -14.01
C LYS A 225 1.19 -7.49 -13.69
N ILE A 226 0.80 -7.37 -12.42
CA ILE A 226 -0.13 -6.33 -11.96
C ILE A 226 0.40 -4.93 -12.27
N ALA A 227 1.71 -4.69 -12.06
CA ALA A 227 2.35 -3.43 -12.43
C ALA A 227 2.33 -3.14 -13.94
N LYS A 228 2.13 -4.17 -14.78
CA LYS A 228 1.95 -4.07 -16.24
C LYS A 228 0.47 -4.12 -16.66
N ASN A 229 -0.46 -3.93 -15.73
CA ASN A 229 -1.90 -3.98 -15.96
C ASN A 229 -2.44 -5.37 -16.34
N GLU A 230 -1.68 -6.44 -16.06
CA GLU A 230 -2.12 -7.83 -16.21
C GLU A 230 -2.53 -8.38 -14.84
N PHE A 231 -3.80 -8.18 -14.46
CA PHE A 231 -4.32 -8.59 -13.15
C PHE A 231 -4.63 -10.10 -13.12
N ILE A 232 -3.58 -10.90 -12.88
CA ILE A 232 -3.67 -12.35 -12.78
C ILE A 232 -3.57 -12.77 -11.32
N GLN A 233 -4.52 -13.57 -10.85
CA GLN A 233 -4.46 -14.16 -9.51
C GLN A 233 -3.38 -15.25 -9.44
N THR A 234 -2.66 -15.28 -8.32
CA THR A 234 -1.64 -16.32 -8.09
C THR A 234 -2.34 -17.62 -7.73
N LYS A 235 -2.09 -18.70 -8.48
CA LYS A 235 -2.68 -20.02 -8.22
C LYS A 235 -2.22 -20.55 -6.86
N ARG A 236 -3.18 -20.96 -6.02
CA ARG A 236 -2.90 -21.70 -4.78
C ARG A 236 -2.23 -23.03 -5.13
N ARG A 237 -1.04 -23.28 -4.58
CA ARG A 237 -0.53 -24.64 -4.44
C ARG A 237 -1.04 -25.13 -3.10
N ASN A 238 -1.81 -26.22 -3.08
CA ASN A 238 -2.21 -26.82 -1.82
C ASN A 238 -0.94 -27.15 -1.02
N SER A 239 -0.77 -26.49 0.12
CA SER A 239 0.29 -26.83 1.06
C SER A 239 0.04 -28.24 1.60
N ILE A 240 1.12 -28.98 1.83
CA ILE A 240 1.05 -30.37 2.32
C ILE A 240 0.75 -30.39 3.84
N LEU A 241 0.87 -29.25 4.52
CA LEU A 241 0.91 -29.13 5.99
C LEU A 241 -0.16 -28.17 6.60
N GLY A 242 -1.07 -27.62 5.81
CA GLY A 242 -2.12 -26.69 6.28
C GLY A 242 -1.81 -25.21 6.01
N GLU A 243 -2.65 -24.30 6.49
CA GLU A 243 -2.50 -22.86 6.25
C GLU A 243 -1.32 -22.29 7.04
N ASP A 244 -0.22 -22.01 6.35
CA ASP A 244 0.96 -21.36 6.90
C ASP A 244 1.00 -19.85 6.56
N GLU A 245 2.04 -19.15 7.01
CA GLU A 245 2.20 -17.71 6.75
C GLU A 245 2.35 -17.39 5.25
N ILE A 246 2.84 -18.34 4.43
CA ILE A 246 2.98 -18.17 2.98
C ILE A 246 1.61 -18.26 2.31
N ASP A 247 0.77 -19.22 2.70
CA ASP A 247 -0.61 -19.32 2.24
C ASP A 247 -1.42 -18.06 2.61
N SER A 248 -1.27 -17.58 3.85
CA SER A 248 -1.88 -16.32 4.30
C SER A 248 -1.43 -15.13 3.45
N LEU A 249 -0.13 -15.04 3.14
CA LEU A 249 0.40 -14.00 2.26
C LEU A 249 -0.19 -14.07 0.84
N ILE A 250 -0.32 -15.27 0.26
CA ILE A 250 -0.94 -15.46 -1.06
C ILE A 250 -2.41 -15.03 -1.04
N ASN A 251 -3.15 -15.38 0.01
CA ASN A 251 -4.55 -15.00 0.17
C ASN A 251 -4.72 -13.47 0.29
N ASN A 252 -3.92 -12.84 1.14
CA ASN A 252 -3.93 -11.38 1.31
C ASN A 252 -3.52 -10.67 0.01
N PHE A 253 -2.54 -11.19 -0.71
CA PHE A 253 -2.13 -10.67 -2.01
C PHE A 253 -3.27 -10.78 -3.03
N ASN A 254 -3.91 -11.94 -3.15
CA ASN A 254 -5.03 -12.13 -4.08
C ASN A 254 -6.24 -11.25 -3.69
N HIS A 255 -6.53 -11.08 -2.40
CA HIS A 255 -7.57 -10.17 -1.93
C HIS A 255 -7.27 -8.71 -2.32
N MET A 256 -6.02 -8.27 -2.14
CA MET A 256 -5.57 -6.95 -2.58
C MET A 256 -5.73 -6.78 -4.10
N VAL A 257 -5.40 -7.80 -4.92
CA VAL A 257 -5.59 -7.75 -6.37
C VAL A 257 -7.06 -7.54 -6.74
N VAL A 258 -7.98 -8.27 -6.10
CA VAL A 258 -9.42 -8.10 -6.33
C VAL A 258 -9.90 -6.69 -5.94
N GLN A 259 -9.43 -6.17 -4.80
CA GLN A 259 -9.75 -4.82 -4.36
C GLN A 259 -9.23 -3.75 -5.34
N ILE A 260 -8.01 -3.93 -5.86
CA ILE A 260 -7.43 -3.01 -6.85
C ILE A 260 -8.25 -3.02 -8.15
N ILE A 261 -8.62 -4.21 -8.67
CA ILE A 261 -9.46 -4.31 -9.88
C ILE A 261 -10.77 -3.56 -9.66
N LYS A 262 -11.45 -3.84 -8.54
CA LYS A 262 -12.71 -3.19 -8.19
C LYS A 262 -12.57 -1.67 -8.11
N PHE A 263 -11.53 -1.17 -7.45
CA PHE A 263 -11.27 0.26 -7.33
C PHE A 263 -10.99 0.91 -8.69
N ILE A 264 -10.24 0.24 -9.57
CA ILE A 264 -9.97 0.76 -10.93
C ILE A 264 -11.27 0.85 -11.74
N ASP A 265 -12.12 -0.18 -11.69
CA ASP A 265 -13.40 -0.17 -12.39
C ASP A 265 -14.35 0.91 -11.85
N GLU A 266 -14.43 1.06 -10.53
CA GLU A 266 -15.21 2.12 -9.86
C GLU A 266 -14.70 3.51 -10.25
N GLN A 267 -13.39 3.73 -10.25
CA GLN A 267 -12.78 5.01 -10.67
C GLN A 267 -13.02 5.31 -12.15
N LYS A 268 -12.93 4.28 -13.02
CA LYS A 268 -13.18 4.44 -14.45
C LYS A 268 -14.63 4.85 -14.73
N GLU A 269 -15.59 4.22 -14.04
CA GLU A 269 -17.00 4.55 -14.18
C GLU A 269 -17.31 5.94 -13.61
N GLN A 270 -16.72 6.29 -12.47
CA GLN A 270 -16.84 7.63 -11.89
C GLN A 270 -16.30 8.71 -12.86
N GLN A 271 -15.11 8.51 -13.42
CA GLN A 271 -14.53 9.44 -14.39
C GLN A 271 -15.39 9.56 -15.65
N ARG A 272 -15.97 8.45 -16.11
CA ARG A 272 -16.89 8.45 -17.25
C ARG A 272 -18.13 9.28 -16.96
N MET A 273 -18.76 9.08 -15.79
CA MET A 273 -19.94 9.84 -15.36
C MET A 273 -19.62 11.34 -15.25
N THR A 274 -18.50 11.70 -14.63
CA THR A 274 -18.05 13.11 -14.53
C THR A 274 -17.86 13.73 -15.90
N ASN A 275 -17.26 13.01 -16.86
CA ASN A 275 -17.09 13.50 -18.22
C ASN A 275 -18.44 13.67 -18.95
N GLU A 276 -19.39 12.75 -18.75
CA GLU A 276 -20.74 12.85 -19.35
C GLU A 276 -21.51 14.05 -18.77
N LEU A 277 -21.43 14.31 -17.46
CA LEU A 277 -22.03 15.47 -16.81
C LEU A 277 -21.40 16.80 -17.27
N GLU A 278 -20.08 16.85 -17.37
CA GLU A 278 -19.37 18.06 -17.87
C GLU A 278 -19.75 18.38 -19.32
N MET A 279 -19.92 17.35 -20.16
CA MET A 279 -20.42 17.53 -21.52
C MET A 279 -21.87 18.05 -21.52
N ALA A 280 -22.72 17.56 -20.63
CA ALA A 280 -24.09 18.06 -20.49
C ALA A 280 -24.10 19.54 -20.07
N ARG A 281 -23.24 19.94 -19.12
CA ARG A 281 -23.04 21.34 -18.71
C ARG A 281 -22.68 22.24 -19.89
N ILE A 282 -21.66 21.85 -20.67
CA ILE A 282 -21.19 22.61 -21.83
C ILE A 282 -22.30 22.77 -22.87
N VAL A 283 -23.06 21.71 -23.14
CA VAL A 283 -24.19 21.76 -24.08
C VAL A 283 -25.25 22.72 -23.57
N GLN A 284 -25.62 22.64 -22.28
CA GLN A 284 -26.66 23.48 -21.72
C GLN A 284 -26.25 24.97 -21.69
N GLU A 285 -25.03 25.28 -21.27
CA GLU A 285 -24.49 26.65 -21.31
C GLU A 285 -24.53 27.23 -22.72
N SER A 286 -24.36 26.39 -23.75
CA SER A 286 -24.48 26.84 -25.15
C SER A 286 -25.89 27.21 -25.59
N LEU A 287 -26.92 26.79 -24.85
CA LEU A 287 -28.34 27.13 -25.11
C LEU A 287 -28.73 28.49 -24.53
N ILE A 288 -27.91 29.04 -23.62
CA ILE A 288 -28.12 30.33 -22.96
C ILE A 288 -27.27 31.38 -23.68
N PRO A 289 -27.84 32.54 -24.05
CA PRO A 289 -27.05 33.61 -24.66
C PRO A 289 -26.01 34.14 -23.67
N ASN A 290 -24.78 34.35 -24.15
CA ASN A 290 -23.81 35.15 -23.41
C ASN A 290 -23.96 36.61 -23.84
N ALA A 291 -24.77 37.38 -23.11
CA ALA A 291 -25.00 38.78 -23.39
C ALA A 291 -24.18 39.66 -22.46
N MET A 292 -23.23 40.41 -23.03
CA MET A 292 -22.45 41.42 -22.32
C MET A 292 -22.42 42.69 -23.18
N ASN A 293 -23.24 43.68 -22.84
CA ASN A 293 -23.50 44.87 -23.67
C ASN A 293 -23.98 44.55 -25.09
N LEU A 294 -24.76 43.48 -25.24
CA LEU A 294 -25.27 43.04 -26.53
C LEU A 294 -26.29 44.05 -27.07
N ARG A 295 -26.06 44.55 -28.29
CA ARG A 295 -26.91 45.52 -28.97
C ARG A 295 -27.87 44.86 -29.96
N VAL A 296 -29.16 45.13 -29.81
CA VAL A 296 -30.24 44.59 -30.66
C VAL A 296 -31.21 45.71 -31.01
N GLY A 297 -30.98 46.42 -32.12
CA GLY A 297 -31.81 47.57 -32.52
C GLY A 297 -31.77 48.66 -31.44
N TYR A 298 -32.91 48.92 -30.79
CA TYR A 298 -33.00 49.90 -29.70
C TYR A 298 -32.62 49.33 -28.32
N PHE A 299 -32.23 48.05 -28.22
CA PHE A 299 -32.03 47.40 -26.93
C PHE A 299 -30.55 47.15 -26.62
N GLU A 300 -30.19 47.33 -25.36
CA GLU A 300 -28.92 46.88 -24.78
C GLU A 300 -29.20 45.79 -23.75
N LEU A 301 -28.53 44.65 -23.87
CA LEU A 301 -28.74 43.48 -23.03
C LEU A 301 -27.43 43.07 -22.35
N SER A 302 -27.51 42.81 -21.04
CA SER A 302 -26.46 42.11 -20.32
C SER A 302 -27.07 41.08 -19.36
N SER A 303 -26.38 39.98 -19.16
CA SER A 303 -26.87 38.85 -18.35
C SER A 303 -25.77 38.27 -17.49
N PHE A 304 -26.17 37.67 -16.38
CA PHE A 304 -25.35 36.78 -15.59
C PHE A 304 -26.10 35.46 -15.40
N PHE A 305 -25.38 34.34 -15.58
CA PHE A 305 -25.87 32.99 -15.34
C PHE A 305 -24.76 32.22 -14.63
N LYS A 306 -25.09 31.59 -13.51
CA LYS A 306 -24.20 30.64 -12.84
C LYS A 306 -25.04 29.50 -12.27
N ALA A 307 -24.78 28.29 -12.76
CA ALA A 307 -25.42 27.09 -12.24
C ALA A 307 -24.88 26.76 -10.83
N ALA A 308 -25.74 26.23 -9.96
CA ALA A 308 -25.39 25.67 -8.65
C ALA A 308 -24.89 24.21 -8.75
N SER A 309 -25.20 23.53 -9.86
CA SER A 309 -24.75 22.17 -10.14
C SER A 309 -24.39 22.00 -11.61
N GLU A 310 -24.18 20.75 -12.03
CA GLU A 310 -23.62 20.39 -13.33
C GLU A 310 -24.56 20.77 -14.47
N CYS A 311 -25.86 20.88 -14.22
CA CYS A 311 -26.81 21.52 -15.13
C CYS A 311 -27.77 22.40 -14.32
N GLY A 312 -28.13 23.56 -14.85
CA GLY A 312 -29.09 24.47 -14.20
C GLY A 312 -30.56 24.16 -14.56
N GLY A 313 -31.50 24.50 -13.69
CA GLY A 313 -32.92 24.67 -14.01
C GLY A 313 -33.24 26.04 -14.61
N ASP A 314 -32.36 27.02 -14.43
CA ASP A 314 -32.52 28.36 -14.99
C ASP A 314 -32.27 28.42 -16.50
N TRP A 315 -33.12 29.15 -17.22
CA TRP A 315 -32.97 29.43 -18.64
C TRP A 315 -33.48 30.83 -18.99
N TRP A 316 -32.70 31.55 -19.79
CA TRP A 316 -33.13 32.84 -20.32
C TRP A 316 -32.77 32.96 -21.80
N HIS A 317 -33.55 33.76 -22.54
CA HIS A 317 -33.29 34.03 -23.95
C HIS A 317 -34.00 35.29 -24.42
N PHE A 318 -33.56 35.85 -25.54
CA PHE A 318 -34.24 36.93 -26.25
C PHE A 318 -34.46 36.59 -27.73
N TYR A 319 -35.50 37.16 -28.34
CA TYR A 319 -35.80 37.00 -29.77
C TYR A 319 -36.16 38.36 -30.39
N PRO A 320 -35.44 38.82 -31.43
CA PRO A 320 -35.79 40.05 -32.13
C PRO A 320 -37.03 39.82 -33.01
N LEU A 321 -38.05 40.65 -32.87
CA LEU A 321 -39.30 40.52 -33.60
C LEU A 321 -39.44 41.60 -34.69
N ALA A 322 -40.47 41.46 -35.53
CA ALA A 322 -40.80 42.47 -36.53
C ALA A 322 -41.06 43.85 -35.89
N HIS A 323 -40.79 44.92 -36.64
CA HIS A 323 -40.92 46.33 -36.19
C HIS A 323 -40.01 46.66 -34.99
N ASN A 324 -38.79 46.09 -34.99
CA ASN A 324 -37.77 46.34 -33.98
C ASN A 324 -38.20 46.04 -32.54
N LYS A 325 -39.21 45.19 -32.33
CA LYS A 325 -39.59 44.74 -30.99
C LYS A 325 -38.66 43.64 -30.52
N ILE A 326 -38.62 43.38 -29.22
CA ILE A 326 -37.87 42.25 -28.66
C ILE A 326 -38.75 41.44 -27.72
N LEU A 327 -38.70 40.12 -27.82
CA LEU A 327 -39.20 39.19 -26.82
C LEU A 327 -38.06 38.82 -25.88
N ILE A 328 -38.28 38.90 -24.57
CA ILE A 328 -37.33 38.46 -23.55
C ILE A 328 -38.05 37.49 -22.64
N MET A 329 -37.39 36.38 -22.34
CA MET A 329 -37.91 35.34 -21.46
C MET A 329 -36.83 34.91 -20.48
N LEU A 330 -37.25 34.66 -19.24
CA LEU A 330 -36.45 34.00 -18.22
C LEU A 330 -37.38 33.08 -17.47
N GLY A 331 -36.97 31.85 -17.26
CA GLY A 331 -37.68 30.93 -16.40
C GLY A 331 -36.75 29.97 -15.69
N ASP A 332 -37.31 29.31 -14.71
CA ASP A 332 -36.61 28.48 -13.75
C ASP A 332 -37.42 27.20 -13.52
N VAL A 333 -36.77 26.06 -13.75
CA VAL A 333 -37.34 24.73 -13.53
C VAL A 333 -37.07 24.31 -12.10
N THR A 334 -38.06 23.78 -11.41
CA THR A 334 -37.85 23.31 -10.04
C THR A 334 -36.84 22.19 -9.94
N GLY A 335 -35.91 22.38 -9.01
CA GLY A 335 -34.78 21.50 -8.80
C GLY A 335 -33.63 21.82 -9.76
N HIS A 336 -32.44 21.34 -9.42
CA HIS A 336 -31.24 21.55 -10.21
C HIS A 336 -30.70 20.21 -10.74
N GLY A 337 -29.73 20.25 -11.64
CA GLY A 337 -29.08 19.08 -12.21
C GLY A 337 -29.66 18.64 -13.57
N THR A 338 -29.31 17.43 -13.98
CA THR A 338 -29.58 16.96 -15.35
C THR A 338 -31.08 16.96 -15.74
N PRO A 339 -32.04 16.55 -14.88
CA PRO A 339 -33.46 16.57 -15.24
C PRO A 339 -33.99 17.97 -15.58
N SER A 340 -33.66 18.98 -14.77
CA SER A 340 -34.09 20.36 -15.01
C SER A 340 -33.38 20.95 -16.23
N GLY A 341 -32.10 20.62 -16.43
CA GLY A 341 -31.35 20.98 -17.64
C GLY A 341 -31.92 20.39 -18.95
N MET A 342 -32.48 19.18 -18.92
CA MET A 342 -33.15 18.60 -20.09
C MET A 342 -34.48 19.31 -20.38
N LEU A 343 -35.22 19.71 -19.34
CA LEU A 343 -36.48 20.43 -19.50
C LEU A 343 -36.26 21.83 -20.08
N THR A 344 -35.23 22.55 -19.63
CA THR A 344 -34.84 23.84 -20.23
C THR A 344 -34.47 23.70 -21.70
N ALA A 345 -33.80 22.62 -22.10
CA ALA A 345 -33.50 22.34 -23.50
C ALA A 345 -34.77 22.08 -24.35
N ALA A 346 -35.76 21.36 -23.80
CA ALA A 346 -37.05 21.14 -24.47
C ALA A 346 -37.82 22.45 -24.65
N VAL A 347 -37.88 23.29 -23.60
CA VAL A 347 -38.49 24.63 -23.61
C VAL A 347 -37.80 25.53 -24.63
N LYS A 348 -36.46 25.54 -24.67
CA LYS A 348 -35.67 26.27 -25.66
C LYS A 348 -36.02 25.85 -27.09
N GLY A 349 -36.00 24.54 -27.37
CA GLY A 349 -36.32 24.02 -28.71
C GLY A 349 -37.73 24.36 -29.15
N TYR A 350 -38.69 24.38 -28.21
CA TYR A 350 -40.05 24.81 -28.51
C TYR A 350 -40.13 26.32 -28.77
N CYS A 351 -39.45 27.15 -27.98
CA CYS A 351 -39.38 28.60 -28.20
C CYS A 351 -38.78 28.93 -29.59
N ASP A 352 -37.76 28.20 -30.02
CA ASP A 352 -37.19 28.34 -31.38
C ASP A 352 -38.24 28.03 -32.46
N SER A 353 -39.13 27.08 -32.22
CA SER A 353 -40.23 26.76 -33.13
C SER A 353 -41.32 27.83 -33.15
N ILE A 354 -41.63 28.46 -32.00
CA ILE A 354 -42.61 29.56 -31.92
C ILE A 354 -42.07 30.79 -32.63
N TYR A 355 -40.77 31.07 -32.48
CA TYR A 355 -40.14 32.23 -33.11
C TYR A 355 -40.30 32.25 -34.64
N ALA A 356 -40.46 31.09 -35.28
CA ALA A 356 -40.76 30.98 -36.71
C ALA A 356 -42.19 31.43 -37.10
N LYS A 357 -43.08 31.70 -36.13
CA LYS A 357 -44.47 32.16 -36.37
C LYS A 357 -44.55 33.69 -36.50
N ASN A 358 -45.53 34.19 -37.24
CA ASN A 358 -45.67 35.63 -37.57
C ASN A 358 -46.26 36.52 -36.44
N GLU A 359 -47.08 35.96 -35.55
CA GLU A 359 -47.70 36.70 -34.45
C GLU A 359 -47.31 36.08 -33.11
N ILE A 360 -46.69 36.89 -32.26
CA ILE A 360 -46.13 36.46 -30.97
C ILE A 360 -46.85 37.21 -29.85
N ASN A 361 -47.35 36.46 -28.88
CA ASN A 361 -48.09 36.97 -27.73
C ASN A 361 -47.55 36.30 -26.45
N PRO A 362 -47.15 37.06 -25.40
CA PRO A 362 -46.52 36.47 -24.21
C PRO A 362 -47.39 35.45 -23.48
N ALA A 363 -48.70 35.72 -23.33
CA ALA A 363 -49.60 34.78 -22.66
C ALA A 363 -49.73 33.48 -23.46
N LYS A 364 -49.94 33.56 -24.78
CA LYS A 364 -50.04 32.37 -25.63
C LYS A 364 -48.76 31.54 -25.63
N ILE A 365 -47.59 32.17 -25.56
CA ILE A 365 -46.31 31.46 -25.42
C ILE A 365 -46.31 30.65 -24.12
N LEU A 366 -46.70 31.26 -23.00
CA LEU A 366 -46.77 30.56 -21.70
C LEU A 366 -47.81 29.44 -21.71
N GLU A 367 -48.95 29.62 -22.37
CA GLU A 367 -49.98 28.57 -22.54
C GLU A 367 -49.44 27.38 -23.34
N GLU A 368 -48.73 27.64 -24.45
CA GLU A 368 -48.12 26.58 -25.25
C GLU A 368 -46.98 25.88 -24.48
N LEU A 369 -46.15 26.64 -23.76
CA LEU A 369 -45.07 26.10 -22.93
C LEU A 369 -45.57 25.32 -21.72
N ASP A 370 -46.72 25.67 -21.14
CA ASP A 370 -47.36 24.88 -20.07
C ASP A 370 -47.57 23.43 -20.52
N ILE A 371 -48.02 23.23 -21.76
CA ILE A 371 -48.22 21.90 -22.35
C ILE A 371 -46.87 21.20 -22.55
N VAL A 372 -45.86 21.92 -23.07
CA VAL A 372 -44.51 21.35 -23.29
C VAL A 372 -43.89 20.87 -21.99
N VAL A 373 -43.92 21.71 -20.95
CA VAL A 373 -43.40 21.39 -19.62
C VAL A 373 -44.17 20.20 -19.03
N ARG A 374 -45.49 20.17 -19.18
CA ARG A 374 -46.33 19.05 -18.71
C ARG A 374 -46.04 17.72 -19.40
N LEU A 375 -45.75 17.75 -20.70
CA LEU A 375 -45.49 16.55 -21.49
C LEU A 375 -44.04 16.07 -21.40
N SER A 376 -43.10 17.00 -21.12
CA SER A 376 -41.66 16.73 -21.07
C SER A 376 -41.15 16.51 -19.64
N GLY A 377 -41.82 17.10 -18.65
CA GLY A 377 -41.54 16.92 -17.22
C GLY A 377 -42.35 15.78 -16.61
N ASP A 378 -41.87 15.24 -15.48
CA ASP A 378 -42.66 14.36 -14.60
C ASP A 378 -43.45 15.20 -13.58
N LYS A 379 -44.27 14.56 -12.73
CA LYS A 379 -45.13 15.24 -11.74
C LYS A 379 -44.40 16.19 -10.78
N ASP A 380 -43.10 15.97 -10.60
CA ASP A 380 -42.26 16.73 -9.67
C ASP A 380 -41.49 17.88 -10.34
N HIS A 381 -41.59 18.05 -11.67
CA HIS A 381 -40.88 19.09 -12.41
C HIS A 381 -41.86 20.06 -13.07
N TYR A 382 -41.83 21.31 -12.62
CA TYR A 382 -42.60 22.41 -13.19
C TYR A 382 -41.69 23.64 -13.34
N MET A 383 -42.11 24.61 -14.15
CA MET A 383 -41.26 25.75 -14.50
C MET A 383 -41.96 27.07 -14.18
N THR A 384 -41.27 27.99 -13.51
CA THR A 384 -41.68 29.39 -13.47
C THR A 384 -41.15 30.10 -14.71
N MET A 385 -41.91 31.03 -15.31
CA MET A 385 -41.38 31.79 -16.45
C MET A 385 -42.00 33.18 -16.56
N PHE A 386 -41.18 34.18 -16.82
CA PHE A 386 -41.60 35.51 -17.23
C PHE A 386 -41.34 35.71 -18.72
N ALA A 387 -42.31 36.29 -19.43
CA ALA A 387 -42.19 36.62 -20.85
C ALA A 387 -42.66 38.06 -21.11
N ALA A 388 -41.85 38.83 -21.83
CA ALA A 388 -42.17 40.21 -22.18
C ALA A 388 -41.81 40.57 -23.61
N ILE A 389 -42.69 41.31 -24.28
CA ILE A 389 -42.44 41.97 -25.55
C ILE A 389 -42.31 43.46 -25.29
N ILE A 390 -41.20 44.05 -25.74
CA ILE A 390 -40.96 45.49 -25.65
C ILE A 390 -41.07 46.09 -27.05
N ASP A 391 -41.94 47.08 -27.20
CA ASP A 391 -42.13 47.84 -28.43
C ASP A 391 -41.49 49.23 -28.27
N PRO A 392 -40.37 49.49 -28.96
CA PRO A 392 -39.65 50.76 -28.81
C PRO A 392 -40.41 51.94 -29.43
N HIS A 393 -41.30 51.69 -30.39
CA HIS A 393 -42.04 52.75 -31.08
C HIS A 393 -43.31 53.14 -30.31
N ALA A 394 -43.97 52.17 -29.69
CA ALA A 394 -45.12 52.41 -28.82
C ALA A 394 -44.71 52.77 -27.37
N GLU A 395 -43.42 52.71 -27.03
CA GLU A 395 -42.88 52.91 -25.68
C GLU A 395 -43.63 52.10 -24.61
N ILE A 396 -43.88 50.83 -24.91
CA ILE A 396 -44.68 49.94 -24.07
C ILE A 396 -44.00 48.59 -23.91
N ILE A 397 -44.06 48.05 -22.71
CA ILE A 397 -43.76 46.65 -22.41
C ILE A 397 -45.07 45.91 -22.20
N ILE A 398 -45.23 44.77 -22.87
CA ILE A 398 -46.38 43.87 -22.76
C ILE A 398 -45.86 42.55 -22.21
N PHE A 399 -46.39 42.06 -21.10
CA PHE A 399 -45.81 40.91 -20.40
C PHE A 399 -46.85 40.00 -19.78
N ALA A 400 -46.44 38.76 -19.54
CA ALA A 400 -47.17 37.73 -18.82
C ALA A 400 -46.21 36.99 -17.88
N ASN A 401 -46.73 36.43 -16.79
CA ASN A 401 -45.93 35.76 -15.77
C ASN A 401 -46.54 34.43 -15.37
N ALA A 402 -45.76 33.35 -15.47
CA ALA A 402 -46.08 32.01 -15.01
C ALA A 402 -45.47 31.75 -13.63
N ALA A 403 -45.92 32.53 -12.63
CA ALA A 403 -45.46 32.44 -11.24
C ALA A 403 -43.94 32.62 -11.04
N HIS A 404 -43.27 33.33 -11.93
CA HIS A 404 -41.88 33.73 -11.76
C HIS A 404 -41.77 34.98 -10.87
N ASN A 405 -40.56 35.27 -10.41
CA ASN A 405 -40.28 36.48 -9.64
C ASN A 405 -40.66 37.74 -10.43
N PHE A 406 -41.23 38.72 -9.75
CA PHE A 406 -41.67 39.96 -10.39
C PHE A 406 -40.46 40.78 -10.85
N PRO A 407 -40.29 41.03 -12.15
CA PRO A 407 -39.16 41.80 -12.65
C PRO A 407 -39.23 43.24 -12.16
N PHE A 408 -38.07 43.90 -12.12
CA PHE A 408 -37.98 45.31 -11.80
C PHE A 408 -37.93 46.18 -13.04
N LEU A 409 -38.82 47.17 -13.07
CA LEU A 409 -38.73 48.32 -13.94
C LEU A 409 -37.91 49.40 -13.24
N ILE A 410 -36.80 49.77 -13.86
CA ILE A 410 -35.87 50.80 -13.40
C ILE A 410 -36.03 52.01 -14.30
N ASN A 411 -36.50 53.11 -13.73
CA ASN A 411 -36.69 54.36 -14.45
C ASN A 411 -36.16 55.55 -13.65
N LYS A 412 -35.74 56.59 -14.36
CA LYS A 412 -35.28 57.83 -13.73
C LYS A 412 -36.47 58.73 -13.41
N ASP A 413 -36.63 59.07 -12.13
CA ASP A 413 -37.59 60.07 -11.71
C ASP A 413 -37.03 61.46 -11.97
N ILE A 414 -37.55 62.12 -12.99
CA ILE A 414 -37.07 63.43 -13.42
C ILE A 414 -37.31 64.48 -12.31
N GLU A 415 -38.40 64.38 -11.56
CA GLU A 415 -38.78 65.36 -10.53
C GLU A 415 -37.87 65.32 -9.30
N ASN A 416 -37.51 64.13 -8.83
CA ASN A 416 -36.71 63.95 -7.61
C ASN A 416 -35.24 63.63 -7.90
N ASN A 417 -34.84 63.60 -9.19
CA ASN A 417 -33.52 63.20 -9.66
C ASN A 417 -33.00 61.91 -8.99
N ASN A 418 -33.90 60.95 -8.79
CA ASN A 418 -33.62 59.66 -8.17
C ASN A 418 -34.03 58.51 -9.10
N ILE A 419 -33.59 57.30 -8.76
CA ILE A 419 -33.91 56.10 -9.52
C ILE A 419 -35.07 55.40 -8.82
N LYS A 420 -36.16 55.20 -9.56
CA LYS A 420 -37.32 54.42 -9.12
C LYS A 420 -37.16 52.99 -9.60
N VAL A 421 -37.44 52.04 -8.69
CA VAL A 421 -37.37 50.60 -8.94
C VAL A 421 -38.71 49.99 -8.55
N ASN A 422 -39.57 49.78 -9.54
CA ASN A 422 -40.94 49.27 -9.35
C ASN A 422 -41.04 47.83 -9.82
N SER A 423 -41.85 47.01 -9.17
CA SER A 423 -42.12 45.63 -9.62
C SER A 423 -43.19 45.61 -10.70
N LEU A 424 -42.99 44.82 -11.75
CA LEU A 424 -44.03 44.47 -12.71
C LEU A 424 -44.85 43.30 -12.16
N VAL A 425 -45.93 43.61 -11.44
CA VAL A 425 -46.76 42.61 -10.76
C VAL A 425 -47.83 42.09 -11.71
N ILE A 426 -47.77 40.79 -12.00
CA ILE A 426 -48.86 40.03 -12.61
C ILE A 426 -48.78 38.59 -12.12
N ASN A 427 -49.92 38.04 -11.72
CA ASN A 427 -50.00 36.68 -11.20
C ASN A 427 -50.22 35.69 -12.34
N GLY A 428 -49.71 34.48 -12.16
CA GLY A 428 -50.05 33.33 -12.98
C GLY A 428 -49.67 32.06 -12.26
N LYS A 429 -49.86 30.92 -12.91
CA LYS A 429 -49.50 29.60 -12.36
C LYS A 429 -48.18 29.13 -12.94
N ARG A 430 -47.50 28.22 -12.23
CA ARG A 430 -46.29 27.56 -12.75
C ARG A 430 -46.66 26.71 -13.96
N LEU A 431 -45.79 26.73 -14.97
CA LEU A 431 -45.92 25.90 -16.17
C LEU A 431 -45.81 24.42 -15.81
N GLY A 432 -46.66 23.59 -16.41
CA GLY A 432 -46.68 22.14 -16.20
C GLY A 432 -47.40 21.70 -14.92
N TYR A 433 -47.80 22.64 -14.05
CA TYR A 433 -48.51 22.32 -12.83
C TYR A 433 -49.96 21.92 -13.10
N ILE A 434 -50.31 20.68 -12.78
CA ILE A 434 -51.68 20.14 -12.88
C ILE A 434 -52.35 20.23 -11.51
N ASN A 435 -53.49 20.92 -11.43
CA ASN A 435 -54.37 20.86 -10.28
C ASN A 435 -55.64 20.09 -10.66
N ASP A 436 -56.21 19.29 -9.76
CA ASP A 436 -57.36 18.38 -10.02
C ASP A 436 -58.62 19.08 -10.57
N SER A 437 -58.65 20.41 -10.53
CA SER A 437 -59.78 21.26 -10.89
C SER A 437 -59.66 21.97 -12.25
N GLN A 438 -58.49 22.07 -12.87
CA GLN A 438 -58.30 22.79 -14.15
C GLN A 438 -57.23 22.12 -15.03
N LYS A 439 -57.62 21.75 -16.26
CA LYS A 439 -56.71 21.16 -17.26
C LYS A 439 -55.89 22.20 -18.02
N ASP A 440 -56.45 23.38 -18.28
CA ASP A 440 -55.79 24.42 -19.08
C ASP A 440 -55.47 25.65 -18.22
N ASN A 441 -54.23 26.11 -18.29
CA ASN A 441 -53.77 27.32 -17.60
C ASN A 441 -53.87 28.50 -18.58
N ILE A 442 -54.76 29.46 -18.30
CA ILE A 442 -54.88 30.71 -19.07
C ILE A 442 -54.01 31.77 -18.39
N PHE A 443 -53.21 32.49 -19.18
CA PHE A 443 -52.34 33.56 -18.68
C PHE A 443 -52.87 34.94 -19.06
N GLU A 444 -52.88 35.85 -18.10
CA GLU A 444 -53.26 37.25 -18.35
C GLU A 444 -52.07 38.04 -18.91
N ILE A 445 -52.39 39.12 -19.63
CA ILE A 445 -51.39 40.06 -20.15
C ILE A 445 -51.55 41.37 -19.40
N SER A 446 -50.44 41.96 -19.00
CA SER A 446 -50.37 43.33 -18.51
C SER A 446 -49.45 44.15 -19.41
N SER A 447 -49.64 45.46 -19.37
CA SER A 447 -48.80 46.40 -20.12
C SER A 447 -48.41 47.58 -19.24
N HIS A 448 -47.18 48.05 -19.40
CA HIS A 448 -46.67 49.22 -18.70
C HIS A 448 -45.92 50.14 -19.67
N LYS A 449 -45.86 51.43 -19.38
CA LYS A 449 -45.01 52.36 -20.14
C LYS A 449 -43.53 51.96 -19.98
N PHE A 450 -42.79 51.93 -21.08
CA PHE A 450 -41.37 51.60 -21.14
C PHE A 450 -40.69 52.55 -22.14
N SER A 451 -40.11 53.63 -21.61
CA SER A 451 -39.61 54.76 -22.40
C SER A 451 -38.11 54.66 -22.60
N ALA A 452 -37.57 55.41 -23.56
CA ALA A 452 -36.12 55.46 -23.76
C ALA A 452 -35.37 55.86 -22.47
N GLY A 453 -34.37 55.07 -22.10
CA GLY A 453 -33.62 55.17 -20.85
C GLY A 453 -34.07 54.19 -19.77
N ASP A 454 -35.29 53.66 -19.84
CA ASP A 454 -35.81 52.69 -18.88
C ASP A 454 -35.11 51.34 -19.05
N SER A 455 -34.94 50.61 -17.93
CA SER A 455 -34.34 49.29 -17.90
C SER A 455 -35.27 48.28 -17.23
N LEU A 456 -35.35 47.08 -17.79
CA LEU A 456 -36.03 45.92 -17.25
C LEU A 456 -34.98 44.97 -16.66
N PHE A 457 -35.13 44.62 -15.39
CA PHE A 457 -34.27 43.66 -14.70
C PHE A 457 -35.09 42.43 -14.30
N ILE A 458 -34.81 41.28 -14.94
CA ILE A 458 -35.48 39.99 -14.71
C ILE A 458 -34.48 39.08 -13.98
N TYR A 459 -34.94 38.31 -12.99
CA TYR A 459 -34.05 37.52 -12.15
C TYR A 459 -34.75 36.26 -11.59
N SER A 460 -34.00 35.16 -11.47
CA SER A 460 -34.44 33.94 -10.76
C SER A 460 -34.34 34.11 -9.24
N ASP A 461 -34.99 33.24 -8.47
CA ASP A 461 -34.98 33.33 -7.00
C ASP A 461 -33.61 33.07 -6.37
N GLY A 462 -32.71 32.36 -7.05
CA GLY A 462 -31.34 32.12 -6.58
C GLY A 462 -30.58 33.38 -6.16
N ILE A 463 -30.84 34.55 -6.76
CA ILE A 463 -30.21 35.81 -6.30
C ILE A 463 -30.76 36.29 -4.95
N VAL A 464 -32.08 36.27 -4.75
CA VAL A 464 -32.71 36.80 -3.54
C VAL A 464 -32.63 35.80 -2.39
N GLU A 465 -32.55 34.51 -2.70
CA GLU A 465 -32.42 33.41 -1.75
C GLU A 465 -30.96 33.07 -1.41
N ALA A 466 -29.99 33.60 -2.17
CA ALA A 466 -28.57 33.44 -1.89
C ALA A 466 -28.25 33.76 -0.43
N LYS A 467 -27.56 32.83 0.24
CA LYS A 467 -27.27 32.91 1.67
C LYS A 467 -25.82 33.32 1.92
N ASN A 468 -25.61 34.06 3.01
CA ASN A 468 -24.28 34.25 3.60
C ASN A 468 -23.95 33.14 4.62
N LYS A 469 -22.75 33.18 5.21
CA LYS A 469 -22.30 32.25 6.27
C LYS A 469 -23.24 32.15 7.48
N ASN A 470 -23.98 33.22 7.77
CA ASN A 470 -24.96 33.27 8.85
C ASN A 470 -26.33 32.73 8.41
N LYS A 471 -26.44 32.13 7.23
CA LYS A 471 -27.67 31.64 6.58
C LYS A 471 -28.73 32.73 6.35
N GLN A 472 -28.32 34.01 6.26
CA GLN A 472 -29.22 35.11 5.94
C GLN A 472 -29.31 35.28 4.42
N GLN A 473 -30.52 35.41 3.92
CA GLN A 473 -30.81 35.62 2.50
C GLN A 473 -30.44 37.04 2.04
N TYR A 474 -29.98 37.18 0.80
CA TYR A 474 -29.66 38.46 0.17
C TYR A 474 -30.87 39.40 0.11
N SER A 475 -32.06 38.84 -0.16
CA SER A 475 -33.38 39.49 -0.16
C SER A 475 -33.63 40.52 -1.27
N ASP A 476 -34.89 40.59 -1.70
CA ASP A 476 -35.41 41.59 -2.65
C ASP A 476 -35.08 43.04 -2.24
N ARG A 477 -35.14 43.35 -0.94
CA ARG A 477 -34.84 44.70 -0.42
C ARG A 477 -33.42 45.15 -0.74
N ARG A 478 -32.44 44.26 -0.61
CA ARG A 478 -31.04 44.58 -0.91
C ARG A 478 -30.86 44.76 -2.42
N LEU A 479 -31.41 43.85 -3.21
CA LEU A 479 -31.37 43.92 -4.67
C LEU A 479 -31.91 45.26 -5.18
N ARG A 480 -33.09 45.70 -4.73
CA ARG A 480 -33.65 47.01 -5.09
C ARG A 480 -32.74 48.17 -4.71
N LYS A 481 -32.11 48.12 -3.54
CA LYS A 481 -31.17 49.16 -3.09
C LYS A 481 -29.95 49.24 -4.01
N THR A 482 -29.43 48.09 -4.45
CA THR A 482 -28.31 48.02 -5.39
C THR A 482 -28.70 48.57 -6.76
N LEU A 483 -29.87 48.21 -7.27
CA LEU A 483 -30.40 48.72 -8.55
C LEU A 483 -30.70 50.22 -8.52
N ALA A 484 -31.10 50.76 -7.38
CA ALA A 484 -31.36 52.19 -7.19
C ALA A 484 -30.12 53.01 -6.82
N SER A 485 -28.94 52.39 -6.71
CA SER A 485 -27.75 53.03 -6.13
C SER A 485 -27.16 54.16 -6.98
N GLN A 486 -27.18 54.00 -8.31
CA GLN A 486 -26.65 54.96 -9.26
C GLN A 486 -27.24 54.75 -10.65
N GLU A 487 -27.14 55.77 -11.50
CA GLU A 487 -27.62 55.67 -12.89
C GLU A 487 -26.59 54.93 -13.73
N PHE A 488 -26.98 53.76 -14.23
CA PHE A 488 -26.11 52.93 -15.06
C PHE A 488 -26.23 53.33 -16.53
N LYS A 489 -25.10 53.76 -17.11
CA LYS A 489 -25.03 54.08 -18.54
C LYS A 489 -25.13 52.82 -19.38
N LYS A 490 -24.40 51.78 -19.00
CA LYS A 490 -24.40 50.46 -19.64
C LYS A 490 -25.08 49.42 -18.76
N THR A 491 -25.67 48.44 -19.41
CA THR A 491 -26.27 47.27 -18.76
C THR A 491 -25.21 46.38 -18.12
N SER A 492 -23.99 46.28 -18.68
CA SER A 492 -22.91 45.51 -18.03
C SER A 492 -22.53 46.08 -16.68
N ASP A 493 -22.46 47.41 -16.55
CA ASP A 493 -22.05 48.05 -15.31
C ASP A 493 -23.04 47.75 -14.17
N LEU A 494 -24.33 47.63 -14.51
CA LEU A 494 -25.37 47.21 -13.59
C LEU A 494 -25.19 45.74 -13.18
N ILE A 495 -25.01 44.85 -14.17
CA ILE A 495 -24.78 43.42 -13.92
C ILE A 495 -23.55 43.23 -13.02
N ASP A 496 -22.41 43.83 -13.37
CA ASP A 496 -21.17 43.75 -12.61
C ASP A 496 -21.33 44.29 -11.18
N THR A 497 -22.11 45.37 -11.00
CA THR A 497 -22.39 45.90 -9.66
C THR A 497 -23.21 44.93 -8.82
N VAL A 498 -24.21 44.27 -9.40
CA VAL A 498 -25.01 43.25 -8.72
C VAL A 498 -24.16 42.01 -8.41
N VAL A 499 -23.36 41.52 -9.35
CA VAL A 499 -22.44 40.38 -9.16
C VAL A 499 -21.45 40.66 -8.03
N ASN A 500 -20.85 41.86 -8.01
CA ASN A 500 -19.90 42.25 -6.97
C ASN A 500 -20.59 42.36 -5.59
N ASP A 501 -21.77 42.97 -5.51
CA ASP A 501 -22.50 43.06 -4.24
C ASP A 501 -22.94 41.67 -3.72
N LEU A 502 -23.33 40.78 -4.63
CA LEU A 502 -23.67 39.39 -4.32
C LEU A 502 -22.45 38.62 -3.80
N SER A 503 -21.31 38.70 -4.50
CA SER A 503 -20.03 38.06 -4.10
C SER A 503 -19.54 38.56 -2.73
N ILE A 504 -19.64 39.87 -2.48
CA ILE A 504 -19.29 40.45 -1.17
C ILE A 504 -20.24 39.95 -0.08
N PHE A 505 -21.53 39.82 -0.37
CA PHE A 505 -22.51 39.33 0.61
C PHE A 505 -22.35 37.85 0.94
N THR A 506 -22.10 37.01 -0.06
CA THR A 506 -21.92 35.56 0.12
C THR A 506 -20.51 35.15 0.54
N GLU A 507 -19.57 36.11 0.62
CA GLU A 507 -18.15 35.85 0.91
C GLU A 507 -17.50 34.83 -0.05
N ASN A 508 -17.95 34.81 -1.31
CA ASN A 508 -17.55 33.86 -2.35
C ASN A 508 -17.87 32.38 -2.05
N GLU A 509 -18.86 32.10 -1.21
CA GLU A 509 -19.40 30.73 -1.09
C GLU A 509 -20.16 30.31 -2.37
N GLU A 510 -20.29 28.99 -2.54
CA GLU A 510 -21.09 28.41 -3.62
C GLU A 510 -22.58 28.73 -3.43
N PHE A 511 -23.32 28.81 -4.52
CA PHE A 511 -24.75 29.10 -4.48
C PHE A 511 -25.53 27.81 -4.25
N ASP A 512 -26.53 27.86 -3.36
CA ASP A 512 -27.44 26.73 -3.10
C ASP A 512 -28.36 26.43 -4.31
N ASP A 513 -28.58 27.42 -5.18
CA ASP A 513 -29.46 27.36 -6.34
C ASP A 513 -28.88 28.17 -7.52
N ASP A 514 -29.41 27.96 -8.72
CA ASP A 514 -28.95 28.65 -9.91
C ASP A 514 -29.22 30.15 -9.81
N VAL A 515 -28.24 30.95 -10.23
CA VAL A 515 -28.34 32.41 -10.17
C VAL A 515 -28.35 32.98 -11.57
N THR A 516 -29.51 33.49 -11.98
CA THR A 516 -29.69 34.10 -13.29
C THR A 516 -30.35 35.45 -13.17
N PHE A 517 -29.80 36.43 -13.88
CA PHE A 517 -30.46 37.72 -14.04
C PHE A 517 -30.04 38.41 -15.33
N VAL A 518 -30.98 39.16 -15.89
CA VAL A 518 -30.89 39.81 -17.21
C VAL A 518 -31.36 41.24 -17.09
N CYS A 519 -30.57 42.15 -17.65
CA CYS A 519 -30.90 43.56 -17.76
C CYS A 519 -31.10 43.92 -19.23
N CYS A 520 -32.26 44.48 -19.56
CA CYS A 520 -32.57 45.02 -20.88
C CYS A 520 -32.89 46.51 -20.78
N LYS A 521 -32.13 47.35 -21.47
CA LYS A 521 -32.34 48.80 -21.50
C LYS A 521 -32.84 49.26 -22.87
N LEU A 522 -33.89 50.09 -22.88
CA LEU A 522 -34.30 50.79 -24.10
C LEU A 522 -33.41 52.01 -24.32
N CYS A 523 -32.74 52.06 -25.46
CA CYS A 523 -31.84 53.13 -25.85
C CYS A 523 -32.57 54.18 -26.69
N VAL A 524 -32.08 55.41 -26.63
CA VAL A 524 -32.65 56.55 -27.38
C VAL A 524 -32.48 56.36 -28.88
N ASP A 525 -31.31 55.88 -29.29
CA ASP A 525 -30.96 55.67 -30.69
C ASP A 525 -30.95 54.18 -31.04
N GLU A 526 -31.42 53.88 -32.25
CA GLU A 526 -31.28 52.56 -32.85
C GLU A 526 -29.81 52.31 -33.19
N ASP A 527 -29.25 51.22 -32.66
CA ASP A 527 -27.97 50.73 -33.11
C ASP A 527 -28.15 49.99 -34.45
N LYS A 528 -27.76 50.64 -35.54
CA LYS A 528 -27.82 50.08 -36.90
C LYS A 528 -26.64 49.16 -37.23
N THR A 529 -25.69 49.03 -36.30
CA THR A 529 -24.59 48.09 -36.39
C THR A 529 -24.95 46.84 -35.60
N TYR A 530 -25.30 45.77 -36.32
CA TYR A 530 -25.29 44.44 -35.69
C TYR A 530 -23.85 44.13 -35.28
N THR A 531 -23.61 43.99 -33.99
CA THR A 531 -22.29 43.60 -33.47
C THR A 531 -21.87 42.25 -34.06
N HIS A 532 -20.56 42.04 -34.20
CA HIS A 532 -19.99 40.76 -34.63
C HIS A 532 -20.47 39.57 -33.74
N GLU A 533 -20.86 39.87 -32.50
CA GLU A 533 -21.50 38.95 -31.55
C GLU A 533 -22.91 38.53 -31.97
N MET A 534 -23.76 39.45 -32.46
CA MET A 534 -25.08 39.12 -33.03
C MET A 534 -24.92 38.21 -34.25
N LEU A 535 -23.98 38.51 -35.15
CA LEU A 535 -23.70 37.67 -36.33
C LEU A 535 -23.17 36.29 -35.95
N LYS A 536 -22.22 36.17 -35.01
CA LYS A 536 -21.74 34.87 -34.50
C LYS A 536 -22.82 34.07 -33.77
N TYR A 537 -23.70 34.74 -33.05
CA TYR A 537 -24.82 34.13 -32.33
C TYR A 537 -25.87 33.56 -33.30
N PHE A 538 -26.20 34.30 -34.37
CA PHE A 538 -27.10 33.81 -35.43
C PHE A 538 -26.42 32.80 -36.39
N GLU A 539 -25.12 32.92 -36.66
CA GLU A 539 -24.34 31.95 -37.45
C GLU A 539 -24.23 30.59 -36.75
N LYS A 540 -24.06 30.57 -35.42
CA LYS A 540 -24.08 29.31 -34.62
C LYS A 540 -25.47 28.65 -34.57
N SER A 541 -26.55 29.43 -34.62
CA SER A 541 -27.92 28.92 -34.43
C SER A 541 -28.64 28.51 -35.73
N LYS A 542 -28.06 28.71 -36.93
CA LYS A 542 -28.67 28.33 -38.23
C LYS A 542 -30.13 28.80 -38.41
N LEU A 543 -30.58 29.84 -37.71
CA LEU A 543 -31.96 30.33 -37.79
C LEU A 543 -32.15 31.19 -39.04
N ILE A 544 -33.13 30.81 -39.85
CA ILE A 544 -33.53 31.48 -41.09
C ILE A 544 -34.22 32.80 -40.72
N TYR A 545 -33.61 33.93 -41.08
CA TYR A 545 -34.20 35.26 -40.96
C TYR A 545 -35.44 35.40 -41.87
N PRO A 546 -36.60 35.87 -41.36
CA PRO A 546 -37.68 36.30 -42.21
C PRO A 546 -37.39 37.71 -42.76
N ASN A 547 -36.93 37.72 -44.02
CA ASN A 547 -36.94 38.83 -44.98
C ASN A 547 -35.76 39.85 -44.97
N PRO A 548 -34.87 39.81 -45.98
CA PRO A 548 -33.82 40.80 -46.18
C PRO A 548 -34.35 41.94 -47.06
N ASN A 549 -34.68 43.09 -46.48
CA ASN A 549 -34.84 44.30 -47.27
C ASN A 549 -34.02 45.48 -46.74
N LYS A 550 -32.88 45.62 -47.41
CA LYS A 550 -32.06 46.82 -47.71
C LYS A 550 -31.30 47.51 -46.56
N ASN A 551 -29.98 47.52 -46.80
CA ASN A 551 -28.95 48.41 -46.25
C ASN A 551 -28.32 47.99 -44.91
N LEU A 552 -27.78 46.77 -44.84
CA LEU A 552 -26.90 46.36 -43.75
C LEU A 552 -25.44 46.63 -44.14
N LYS A 553 -24.77 47.55 -43.42
CA LYS A 553 -23.31 47.71 -43.48
C LYS A 553 -22.70 46.80 -42.42
N ILE A 554 -22.03 45.74 -42.87
CA ILE A 554 -21.15 44.92 -42.04
C ILE A 554 -19.86 45.74 -41.84
N VAL A 555 -19.49 46.04 -40.60
CA VAL A 555 -18.18 46.61 -40.27
C VAL A 555 -17.32 45.46 -39.72
N SER A 556 -16.14 45.31 -40.34
CA SER A 556 -15.12 44.29 -40.06
C SER A 556 -14.55 44.37 -38.66
#